data_AF-A0A2M7I4Y2-F1
#
_entry.id   AF-A0A2M7I4Y2-F1
#
_cell.length_a   1.000
_cell.length_b   1.000
_cell.length_c   1.000
_cell.angle_alpha   90.00
_cell.angle_beta   90.00
_cell.angle_gamma   90.00
#
_symmetry.space_group_name_H-M   'P 1'
#
loop_
_entity.id
_entity.type
_entity.pdbx_description
1 polymer ?
#
loop_
_entity_poly.entity_id
_entity_poly.type
_entity_poly.pdbx_seq_one_letter_code
_entity_poly.pdbx_strand_id
1 'polypeptide(L)'
;MRYLRKLYDWVLYWAETPYGAAVLFILAFAESSFFPIPPDALLIALVLGSQKKAFKFALICTVGSISGAVLGYLIGHYLWWTPNNEFSSLATFFFSNFPGFTQEIFFRVQELYNQYNFWIVFTAGFTPLPYKVFTVSAGAFNVNFP
;
A
#
# COMPACT_ATOMS: atom_id res chain seq x y z
N MET A 1 -1.94 -3.72 -25.32
CA MET A 1 -3.10 -2.82 -25.46
C MET A 1 -4.46 -3.45 -25.12
N ARG A 2 -4.83 -4.64 -25.65
CA ARG A 2 -6.17 -5.24 -25.41
C ARG A 2 -6.45 -5.65 -23.95
N TYR A 3 -5.43 -6.12 -23.21
CA TYR A 3 -5.58 -6.56 -21.81
C TYR A 3 -5.81 -5.40 -20.83
N LEU A 4 -5.07 -4.29 -20.99
CA LEU A 4 -5.25 -3.08 -20.17
C LEU A 4 -6.64 -2.48 -20.39
N ARG A 5 -7.11 -2.45 -21.65
CA ARG A 5 -8.46 -1.98 -21.96
C ARG A 5 -9.54 -2.87 -21.34
N LYS A 6 -9.38 -4.20 -21.41
CA LYS A 6 -10.30 -5.13 -20.74
C LYS A 6 -10.35 -4.95 -19.22
N LEU A 7 -9.21 -4.71 -18.57
CA LEU A 7 -9.16 -4.41 -17.14
C LEU A 7 -9.85 -3.09 -16.84
N TYR A 8 -9.60 -2.05 -17.63
CA TYR A 8 -10.27 -0.75 -17.50
C TYR A 8 -11.79 -0.86 -17.66
N ASP A 9 -12.26 -1.52 -18.73
CA ASP A 9 -13.68 -1.73 -18.99
C ASP A 9 -14.33 -2.57 -17.87
N TRP A 10 -13.61 -3.56 -17.33
CA TRP A 10 -14.06 -4.34 -16.17
C TRP A 10 -14.17 -3.49 -14.90
N VAL A 11 -13.21 -2.62 -14.63
CA VAL A 11 -13.26 -1.68 -13.50
C VAL A 11 -14.46 -0.74 -13.67
N LEU A 12 -14.65 -0.16 -14.85
CA LEU A 12 -15.78 0.74 -15.14
C LEU A 12 -17.14 0.06 -15.04
N TYR A 13 -17.25 -1.21 -15.46
CA TYR A 13 -18.49 -1.98 -15.36
C TYR A 13 -19.07 -1.96 -13.94
N TRP A 14 -18.21 -2.02 -12.91
CA TRP A 14 -18.67 -1.99 -11.52
C TRP A 14 -19.32 -0.67 -11.12
N ALA A 15 -19.03 0.44 -11.80
CA ALA A 15 -19.66 1.73 -11.54
C ALA A 15 -21.16 1.72 -11.89
N GLU A 16 -21.59 0.85 -12.79
CA GLU A 16 -23.00 0.68 -13.19
C GLU A 16 -23.76 -0.30 -12.28
N THR A 17 -23.06 -1.01 -11.40
CA THR A 17 -23.66 -2.02 -10.49
C THR A 17 -23.91 -1.46 -9.09
N PRO A 18 -24.86 -2.02 -8.32
CA PRO A 18 -25.06 -1.63 -6.91
C PRO A 18 -23.84 -1.93 -6.02
N TYR A 19 -22.90 -2.78 -6.49
CA TYR A 19 -21.72 -3.20 -5.76
C TYR A 19 -20.51 -2.28 -5.94
N GLY A 20 -20.60 -1.23 -6.76
CA GLY A 20 -19.46 -0.36 -7.08
C GLY A 20 -18.72 0.19 -5.86
N ALA A 21 -19.44 0.53 -4.79
CA ALA A 21 -18.82 1.02 -3.55
C ALA A 21 -18.03 -0.06 -2.80
N ALA A 22 -18.50 -1.32 -2.79
CA ALA A 22 -17.80 -2.44 -2.17
C ALA A 22 -16.57 -2.83 -2.99
N VAL A 23 -16.68 -2.82 -4.32
CA VAL A 23 -15.55 -3.08 -5.22
C VAL A 23 -14.48 -1.99 -5.08
N LEU A 24 -14.90 -0.72 -4.94
CA LEU A 24 -13.98 0.39 -4.66
C LEU A 24 -13.17 0.14 -3.38
N PHE A 25 -13.80 -0.32 -2.31
CA PHE A 25 -13.11 -0.69 -1.07
C PHE A 25 -12.07 -1.79 -1.31
N ILE A 26 -12.47 -2.89 -1.97
CA ILE A 26 -11.59 -4.04 -2.23
C ILE A 26 -10.42 -3.64 -3.11
N LEU A 27 -10.66 -2.84 -4.15
CA LEU A 27 -9.60 -2.35 -5.03
C LEU A 27 -8.65 -1.41 -4.30
N ALA A 28 -9.16 -0.48 -3.48
CA ALA A 28 -8.31 0.42 -2.68
C ALA A 28 -7.47 -0.34 -1.64
N PHE A 29 -8.06 -1.37 -1.02
CA PHE A 29 -7.37 -2.26 -0.10
C PHE A 29 -6.25 -3.06 -0.80
N ALA A 30 -6.58 -3.69 -1.93
CA ALA A 30 -5.62 -4.48 -2.70
C ALA A 30 -4.50 -3.61 -3.27
N GLU A 31 -4.84 -2.41 -3.75
CA GLU A 31 -3.88 -1.43 -4.24
C GLU A 31 -2.93 -1.02 -3.12
N SER A 32 -3.42 -0.67 -1.94
CA SER A 32 -2.52 -0.27 -0.85
C SER A 32 -1.69 -1.43 -0.27
N SER A 33 -2.12 -2.68 -0.46
CA SER A 33 -1.47 -3.86 0.13
C SER A 33 -0.42 -4.51 -0.78
N PHE A 34 -0.82 -4.96 -1.98
CA PHE A 34 0.04 -5.84 -2.80
C PHE A 34 -0.17 -5.77 -4.32
N PHE A 35 -1.32 -5.30 -4.83
CA PHE A 35 -1.70 -5.49 -6.24
C PHE A 35 -1.83 -4.18 -7.03
N PRO A 36 -1.24 -4.02 -8.22
CA PRO A 36 -1.30 -2.77 -8.98
C PRO A 36 -2.59 -2.66 -9.81
N ILE A 37 -3.76 -2.57 -9.16
CA ILE A 37 -5.02 -2.13 -9.82
C ILE A 37 -5.41 -0.77 -9.26
N PRO A 38 -5.41 0.31 -10.06
CA PRO A 38 -5.72 1.65 -9.57
C PRO A 38 -7.21 1.78 -9.21
N PRO A 39 -7.57 2.08 -7.95
CA PRO A 39 -8.95 2.34 -7.53
C PRO A 39 -9.48 3.66 -8.10
N ASP A 40 -8.58 4.55 -8.55
CA ASP A 40 -8.88 5.91 -9.00
C ASP A 40 -9.85 5.94 -10.17
N ALA A 41 -9.69 5.03 -11.14
CA ALA A 41 -10.58 4.95 -12.30
C ALA A 41 -12.02 4.64 -11.88
N LEU A 42 -12.20 3.73 -10.92
CA LEU A 42 -13.52 3.40 -10.37
C LEU A 42 -14.08 4.55 -9.52
N LEU A 43 -13.23 5.16 -8.69
CA LEU A 43 -13.62 6.30 -7.86
C LEU A 43 -14.14 7.46 -8.73
N ILE A 44 -13.41 7.81 -9.79
CA ILE A 44 -13.81 8.85 -10.75
C ILE A 44 -15.15 8.49 -11.39
N ALA A 45 -15.31 7.26 -11.89
CA ALA A 45 -16.55 6.82 -12.51
C ALA A 45 -17.76 6.90 -11.55
N LEU A 46 -17.60 6.47 -10.30
CA LEU A 46 -18.64 6.53 -9.27
C LEU A 46 -18.99 7.97 -8.88
N VAL A 47 -17.99 8.84 -8.73
CA VAL A 47 -18.19 10.26 -8.39
C VAL A 47 -18.90 11.00 -9.52
N LEU A 48 -18.52 10.75 -10.79
CA LEU A 48 -19.20 11.32 -11.95
C LEU A 48 -20.65 10.81 -12.06
N GLY A 49 -20.91 9.54 -11.76
CA GLY A 49 -22.25 8.98 -11.75
C GLY A 49 -23.14 9.51 -10.61
N SER A 50 -22.55 9.90 -9.47
CA SER A 50 -23.32 10.46 -8.35
C SER A 50 -22.49 11.43 -7.50
N GLN A 51 -22.41 12.69 -7.96
CA GLN A 51 -21.65 13.74 -7.28
C GLN A 51 -22.09 13.98 -5.83
N LYS A 52 -23.39 13.83 -5.55
CA LYS A 52 -23.93 13.95 -4.17
C LYS A 52 -23.33 12.94 -3.19
N LYS A 53 -22.81 11.81 -3.69
CA LYS A 53 -22.19 10.73 -2.89
C LYS A 53 -20.66 10.78 -2.93
N ALA A 54 -20.05 11.82 -3.51
CA ALA A 54 -18.61 11.89 -3.71
C ALA A 54 -17.80 11.67 -2.41
N PHE A 55 -18.18 12.35 -1.33
CA PHE A 55 -17.54 12.19 -0.03
C PHE A 55 -17.70 10.78 0.55
N LYS A 56 -18.82 10.10 0.28
CA LYS A 56 -19.03 8.71 0.71
C LYS A 56 -18.05 7.78 -0.02
N PHE A 57 -17.90 7.93 -1.33
CA PHE A 57 -16.96 7.12 -2.10
C PHE A 57 -15.51 7.40 -1.73
N ALA A 58 -15.16 8.67 -1.53
CA ALA A 58 -13.85 9.08 -1.03
C ALA A 58 -13.54 8.42 0.33
N LEU A 59 -14.48 8.47 1.29
CA LEU A 59 -14.31 7.86 2.60
C LEU A 59 -14.12 6.35 2.50
N ILE A 60 -14.92 5.66 1.67
CA ILE A 60 -14.77 4.21 1.45
C ILE A 60 -13.40 3.88 0.88
N CYS A 61 -12.93 4.65 -0.11
CA CYS A 61 -11.60 4.50 -0.69
C CYS A 61 -10.53 4.70 0.39
N THR A 62 -10.62 5.78 1.17
CA THR A 62 -9.67 6.09 2.25
C THR A 62 -9.60 4.96 3.30
N VAL A 63 -10.74 4.45 3.76
CA VAL A 63 -10.77 3.34 4.73
C VAL A 63 -10.20 2.06 4.11
N GLY A 64 -10.49 1.79 2.84
CA GLY A 64 -9.89 0.69 2.08
C GLY A 64 -8.36 0.82 2.01
N SER A 65 -7.86 1.99 1.64
CA SER A 65 -6.42 2.25 1.56
C SER A 65 -5.73 2.16 2.93
N ILE A 66 -6.31 2.74 4.00
CA ILE A 66 -5.73 2.66 5.35
C ILE A 66 -5.67 1.20 5.82
N SER A 67 -6.76 0.44 5.66
CA SER A 67 -6.76 -0.98 6.04
C SER A 67 -5.78 -1.81 5.22
N GLY A 68 -5.61 -1.50 3.93
CA GLY A 68 -4.60 -2.14 3.08
C GLY A 68 -3.17 -1.77 3.46
N ALA A 69 -2.91 -0.52 3.85
CA ALA A 69 -1.62 -0.06 4.35
C ALA A 69 -1.24 -0.78 5.65
N VAL A 70 -2.21 -0.98 6.56
CA VAL A 70 -2.02 -1.79 7.77
C VAL A 70 -1.66 -3.24 7.41
N LEU A 71 -2.34 -3.84 6.43
CA LEU A 71 -1.97 -5.17 5.97
C LEU A 71 -0.55 -5.19 5.37
N GLY A 72 -0.18 -4.19 4.57
CA GLY A 72 1.17 -4.03 4.01
C GLY A 72 2.25 -3.93 5.11
N TYR A 73 1.98 -3.17 6.17
CA TYR A 73 2.83 -3.09 7.36
C TYR A 73 2.98 -4.46 8.03
N LEU A 74 1.88 -5.18 8.24
CA LEU A 74 1.93 -6.52 8.86
C LEU A 74 2.71 -7.51 8.00
N ILE A 75 2.52 -7.47 6.67
CA ILE A 75 3.31 -8.28 5.73
C ILE A 75 4.79 -7.97 5.88
N GLY A 76 5.18 -6.68 5.91
CA GLY A 76 6.57 -6.28 6.15
C GLY A 76 7.15 -6.81 7.46
N HIS A 77 6.41 -6.65 8.55
CA HIS A 77 6.81 -7.11 9.88
C HIS A 77 7.03 -8.63 9.91
N TYR A 78 6.03 -9.42 9.52
CA TYR A 78 6.09 -10.88 9.59
C TYR A 78 7.04 -11.50 8.57
N LEU A 79 7.30 -10.83 7.45
CA LEU A 79 8.32 -11.28 6.51
C LEU A 79 9.74 -11.01 6.99
N TRP A 80 9.97 -9.96 7.77
CA TRP A 80 11.32 -9.61 8.24
C TRP A 80 11.68 -10.17 9.62
N TRP A 81 10.70 -10.32 10.50
CA TRP A 81 10.90 -10.72 11.89
C TRP A 81 10.23 -12.05 12.22
N THR A 82 10.94 -12.86 12.99
CA THR A 82 10.46 -14.08 13.62
C THR A 82 9.80 -13.72 14.96
N PRO A 83 8.88 -14.54 15.53
CA PRO A 83 8.30 -14.27 16.86
C PRO A 83 9.31 -14.09 18.01
N ASN A 84 10.55 -14.54 17.82
CA ASN A 84 11.66 -14.38 18.77
C ASN A 84 12.47 -13.07 18.58
N ASN A 85 11.99 -12.11 17.78
CA ASN A 85 12.71 -10.88 17.40
C ASN A 85 14.04 -11.12 16.67
N GLU A 86 14.17 -12.23 15.95
CA GLU A 86 15.29 -12.53 15.07
C GLU A 86 14.91 -12.29 13.61
N PHE A 87 15.89 -11.94 12.78
CA PHE A 87 15.68 -11.80 11.34
C PHE A 87 15.22 -13.13 10.74
N SER A 88 14.20 -13.07 9.90
CA SER A 88 13.68 -14.24 9.21
C SER A 88 14.71 -14.77 8.18
N SER A 89 14.45 -15.99 7.69
CA SER A 89 15.20 -16.57 6.58
C SER A 89 15.15 -15.70 5.32
N LEU A 90 14.04 -14.98 5.11
CA LEU A 90 13.88 -14.06 3.99
C LEU A 90 14.77 -12.84 4.16
N ALA A 91 14.78 -12.22 5.34
CA ALA A 91 15.65 -11.08 5.63
C ALA A 91 17.13 -11.46 5.45
N THR A 92 17.52 -12.63 5.97
CA THR A 92 18.88 -13.16 5.82
C THR A 92 19.24 -13.45 4.37
N PHE A 93 18.30 -13.98 3.58
CA PHE A 93 18.47 -14.14 2.13
C PHE A 93 18.69 -12.78 1.45
N PHE A 94 17.92 -11.75 1.80
CA PHE A 94 18.11 -10.42 1.23
C PHE A 94 19.48 -9.83 1.57
N PHE A 95 19.92 -9.92 2.83
CA PHE A 95 21.22 -9.41 3.26
C PHE A 95 22.41 -10.13 2.61
N SER A 96 22.26 -11.41 2.27
CA SER A 96 23.34 -12.21 1.66
C SER A 96 23.37 -12.13 0.13
N ASN A 97 22.22 -11.95 -0.53
CA ASN A 97 22.12 -12.05 -1.99
C ASN A 97 22.07 -10.67 -2.68
N PHE A 98 21.70 -9.60 -1.99
CA PHE A 98 21.62 -8.26 -2.58
C PHE A 98 22.82 -7.39 -2.17
N PRO A 99 23.78 -7.13 -3.09
CA PRO A 99 24.93 -6.29 -2.78
C PRO A 99 24.48 -4.86 -2.45
N GLY A 100 24.93 -4.35 -1.30
CA GLY A 100 24.56 -3.01 -0.80
C GLY A 100 23.30 -2.98 0.07
N PHE A 101 22.60 -4.10 0.27
CA PHE A 101 21.54 -4.20 1.28
C PHE A 101 22.11 -4.91 2.52
N THR A 102 22.80 -4.17 3.39
CA THR A 102 23.41 -4.71 4.62
C THR A 102 22.56 -4.41 5.84
N GLN A 103 22.80 -5.16 6.92
CA GLN A 103 22.15 -4.93 8.20
C GLN A 103 22.45 -3.53 8.77
N GLU A 104 23.65 -2.98 8.52
CA GLU A 104 24.01 -1.61 8.91
C GLU A 104 23.15 -0.56 8.19
N ILE A 105 22.95 -0.72 6.87
CA ILE A 105 22.10 0.17 6.08
C ILE A 105 20.64 0.04 6.53
N PHE A 106 20.20 -1.18 6.80
CA PHE A 106 18.86 -1.46 7.32
C PHE A 106 18.59 -0.68 8.63
N PHE A 107 19.49 -0.79 9.62
CA PHE A 107 19.34 -0.05 10.87
C PHE A 107 19.47 1.46 10.71
N ARG A 108 20.32 1.93 9.79
CA ARG A 108 20.42 3.36 9.48
C ARG A 108 19.12 3.91 8.90
N VAL A 109 18.47 3.18 8.02
CA VAL A 109 17.17 3.57 7.46
C VAL A 109 16.07 3.47 8.53
N GLN A 110 16.09 2.44 9.38
CA GLN A 110 15.19 2.35 10.53
C GLN A 110 15.29 3.59 11.43
N GLU A 111 16.51 4.06 11.72
CA GLU A 111 16.72 5.26 12.54
C GLU A 111 16.13 6.52 11.87
N LEU A 112 16.29 6.66 10.55
CA LEU A 112 15.65 7.75 9.80
C LEU A 112 14.12 7.65 9.90
N TYR A 113 13.56 6.46 9.80
CA TYR A 113 12.13 6.23 10.03
C TYR A 113 11.69 6.62 11.44
N ASN A 114 12.47 6.30 12.47
CA ASN A 114 12.16 6.71 13.84
C ASN A 114 12.25 8.24 14.03
N GLN A 115 13.23 8.88 13.39
CA GLN A 115 13.47 10.32 13.51
C GLN A 115 12.40 11.16 12.79
N TYR A 116 12.08 10.82 11.54
CA TYR A 116 11.18 11.61 10.70
C TYR A 116 9.75 11.07 10.67
N ASN A 117 9.56 9.77 10.94
CA ASN A 117 8.31 9.04 11.03
C ASN A 117 7.28 9.46 9.96
N PHE A 118 6.24 10.19 10.37
CA PHE A 118 5.21 10.75 9.49
C PHE A 118 5.79 11.46 8.27
N TRP A 119 6.86 12.25 8.42
CA TRP A 119 7.41 13.04 7.33
C TRP A 119 8.02 12.20 6.22
N ILE A 120 8.57 11.02 6.51
CA ILE A 120 9.07 10.12 5.45
C ILE A 120 7.91 9.61 4.61
N VAL A 121 6.84 9.14 5.25
CA VAL A 121 5.67 8.59 4.53
C VAL A 121 4.91 9.71 3.80
N PHE A 122 4.81 10.89 4.41
CA PHE A 122 4.18 12.05 3.80
C PHE A 122 4.95 12.57 2.57
N THR A 123 6.27 12.74 2.69
CA THR A 123 7.09 13.23 1.57
C THR A 123 7.26 12.19 0.47
N ALA A 124 7.23 10.90 0.82
CA ALA A 124 7.25 9.79 -0.14
C ALA A 124 6.11 9.89 -1.17
N GLY A 125 4.93 10.38 -0.78
CA GLY A 125 3.80 10.57 -1.69
C GLY A 125 4.05 11.59 -2.82
N PHE A 126 5.05 12.44 -2.67
CA PHE A 126 5.47 13.40 -3.70
C PHE A 126 6.63 12.88 -4.56
N THR A 127 7.16 11.71 -4.24
CA THR A 127 8.23 11.08 -5.01
C THR A 127 7.64 10.09 -6.01
N PRO A 128 8.32 9.79 -7.13
CA PRO A 128 7.90 8.75 -8.06
C PRO A 128 8.08 7.32 -7.50
N LEU A 129 8.43 7.19 -6.21
CA LEU A 129 8.66 5.90 -5.58
C LEU A 129 7.32 5.22 -5.26
N PRO A 130 7.20 3.90 -5.46
CA PRO A 130 5.96 3.20 -5.16
C PRO A 130 5.63 3.25 -3.66
N TYR A 131 4.46 3.77 -3.31
CA TYR A 131 3.98 3.88 -1.92
C TYR A 131 4.06 2.56 -1.13
N LYS A 132 3.81 1.42 -1.78
CA LYS A 132 3.90 0.06 -1.21
C LYS A 132 5.27 -0.26 -0.60
N VAL A 133 6.34 0.31 -1.17
CA VAL A 133 7.70 0.12 -0.63
C VAL A 133 7.79 0.74 0.76
N PHE A 134 7.16 1.90 0.97
CA PHE A 134 7.15 2.58 2.26
C PHE A 134 6.28 1.85 3.29
N THR A 135 5.11 1.35 2.90
CA THR A 135 4.25 0.60 3.84
C THR A 135 4.87 -0.71 4.29
N VAL A 136 5.45 -1.48 3.37
CA VAL A 136 6.13 -2.75 3.69
C VAL A 136 7.41 -2.49 4.47
N SER A 137 8.21 -1.49 4.09
CA SER A 137 9.45 -1.18 4.83
C SER A 137 9.18 -0.62 6.22
N ALA A 138 8.14 0.19 6.43
CA ALA A 138 7.73 0.63 7.77
C ALA A 138 7.39 -0.57 8.68
N GLY A 139 6.75 -1.60 8.12
CA GLY A 139 6.52 -2.88 8.78
C GLY A 139 7.81 -3.62 9.11
N ALA A 140 8.70 -3.78 8.13
CA ALA A 140 10.00 -4.40 8.32
C ALA A 140 10.85 -3.67 9.37
N PHE A 141 10.71 -2.36 9.49
CA PHE A 141 11.43 -1.54 10.47
C PHE A 141 10.74 -1.44 11.83
N ASN A 142 9.59 -2.11 12.05
CA ASN A 142 8.81 -2.01 13.29
C ASN A 142 8.55 -0.56 13.73
N VAL A 143 8.20 0.30 12.77
CA VAL A 143 7.94 1.72 13.04
C VAL A 143 6.69 1.83 13.91
N ASN A 144 6.82 2.51 15.06
CA ASN A 144 5.67 2.75 15.92
C ASN A 144 4.65 3.66 15.23
N PHE A 145 3.38 3.23 15.23
CA PHE A 145 2.27 4.11 14.92
C PHE A 145 2.18 5.20 16.01
N PRO A 146 2.11 6.49 15.64
CA PRO A 146 1.89 7.56 16.59
C PRO A 146 0.51 7.49 17.25
#